data_AF-A0A2A4P4A9-F1
#
_entry.id   AF-A0A2A4P4A9-F1
#
_cell.length_a   1.000
_cell.length_b   1.000
_cell.length_c   1.000
_cell.angle_alpha   90.00
_cell.angle_beta   90.00
_cell.angle_gamma   90.00
#
_symmetry.space_group_name_H-M   'P 1'
#
loop_
_entity.id
_entity.type
_entity.pdbx_description
1 polymer ?
#
loop_
_entity_poly.entity_id
_entity_poly.type
_entity_poly.pdbx_seq_one_letter_code
_entity_poly.pdbx_strand_id
1 'polypeptide(L)'
;MDPAEFDHHLTCVNPAGLLTPDLKRKVREALVNHGSTLLEVEGEEDLAPIVVHLLAPLGSVILYGQPGKGVVLRITDEAAKARARGLLDLFTTEVGE
;
A
#
# COMPACT_ATOMS: atom_id res chain seq x y z
N MET A 1 14.80 -6.45 -9.87
CA MET A 1 15.16 -5.04 -9.61
C MET A 1 16.25 -5.08 -8.56
N ASP A 2 17.30 -4.27 -8.69
CA ASP A 2 18.36 -4.23 -7.69
C ASP A 2 17.94 -3.25 -6.58
N PRO A 3 17.78 -3.69 -5.31
CA PRO A 3 17.43 -2.79 -4.22
C PRO A 3 18.39 -1.60 -4.06
N ALA A 4 19.64 -1.72 -4.53
CA ALA A 4 20.63 -0.65 -4.50
C ALA A 4 20.29 0.55 -5.41
N GLU A 5 19.31 0.43 -6.31
CA GLU A 5 18.82 1.54 -7.16
C GLU A 5 17.92 2.53 -6.39
N PHE A 6 17.51 2.21 -5.17
CA PHE A 6 16.63 3.04 -4.36
C PHE A 6 17.37 3.68 -3.19
N ASP A 7 16.94 4.88 -2.80
CA ASP A 7 17.51 5.59 -1.64
C ASP A 7 17.22 4.86 -0.33
N HIS A 8 16.07 4.18 -0.25
CA HIS A 8 15.64 3.40 0.92
C HIS A 8 15.11 2.03 0.51
N HIS A 9 15.45 1.00 1.28
CA HIS A 9 14.88 -0.35 1.16
C HIS A 9 14.23 -0.74 2.49
N LEU A 10 12.92 -0.99 2.44
CA LEU A 10 12.09 -1.42 3.56
C LEU A 10 11.53 -2.80 3.27
N THR A 11 11.30 -3.58 4.32
CA THR A 11 10.62 -4.87 4.24
C THR A 11 9.43 -4.91 5.19
N CYS A 12 8.38 -5.65 4.83
CA CYS A 12 7.25 -5.94 5.70
C CYS A 12 6.65 -7.31 5.42
N VAL A 13 5.92 -7.86 6.39
CA VAL A 13 5.17 -9.11 6.22
C VAL A 13 3.68 -8.82 6.06
N ASN A 14 3.08 -9.30 4.97
CA ASN A 14 1.64 -9.20 4.72
C ASN A 14 1.12 -10.53 4.14
N PRO A 15 0.65 -11.47 4.98
CA PRO A 15 0.15 -12.75 4.49
C PRO A 15 -1.05 -12.59 3.55
N ALA A 16 -1.34 -13.65 2.80
CA ALA A 16 -2.39 -13.64 1.81
C ALA A 16 -3.76 -13.28 2.40
N GLY A 17 -4.48 -12.37 1.72
CA GLY A 17 -5.80 -11.90 2.14
C GLY A 17 -5.83 -11.03 3.41
N LEU A 18 -4.67 -10.64 3.95
CA LEU A 18 -4.58 -9.78 5.14
C LEU A 18 -4.10 -8.36 4.79
N LEU A 19 -4.40 -7.43 5.68
CA LEU A 19 -3.80 -6.09 5.73
C LEU A 19 -3.16 -5.90 7.11
N THR A 20 -1.86 -6.15 7.22
CA THR A 20 -1.18 -6.17 8.52
C THR A 20 -0.86 -4.77 9.07
N PRO A 21 -0.73 -4.64 10.40
CA PRO A 21 -0.17 -3.43 11.01
C PRO A 21 1.24 -3.10 10.50
N ASP A 22 2.02 -4.13 10.13
CA ASP A 22 3.38 -3.97 9.62
C ASP A 22 3.40 -3.31 8.24
N LEU A 23 2.57 -3.80 7.30
CA LEU A 23 2.38 -3.16 5.99
C LEU A 23 1.97 -1.69 6.15
N LYS A 24 0.98 -1.40 7.01
CA LYS A 24 0.54 -0.02 7.28
C LYS A 24 1.66 0.87 7.80
N ARG A 25 2.49 0.35 8.73
CA ARG A 25 3.61 1.09 9.30
C ARG A 25 4.68 1.38 8.24
N LYS A 26 5.03 0.38 7.44
CA LYS A 26 6.07 0.52 6.40
C LYS A 26 5.65 1.36 5.21
N VAL A 27 4.37 1.33 4.82
CA VAL A 27 3.82 2.28 3.84
C VAL A 27 3.90 3.71 4.38
N ARG A 28 3.55 3.94 5.66
CA ARG A 28 3.68 5.27 6.26
C ARG A 28 5.12 5.76 6.27
N GLU A 29 6.06 4.89 6.64
CA GLU A 29 7.50 5.18 6.64
C GLU A 29 7.97 5.56 5.23
N ALA A 30 7.62 4.75 4.21
CA ALA A 30 7.95 5.01 2.81
C ALA A 30 7.41 6.36 2.30
N LEU A 31 6.19 6.74 2.69
CA LEU A 31 5.57 8.00 2.26
C LEU A 31 6.22 9.26 2.89
N VAL A 32 6.92 9.11 4.01
CA VAL A 32 7.60 10.21 4.71
C VAL A 32 9.06 10.32 4.29
N ASN A 33 9.67 9.24 3.81
CA ASN A 33 11.04 9.24 3.31
C ASN A 33 11.22 10.20 2.14
N HIS A 34 12.33 10.92 2.16
CA HIS A 34 12.78 11.71 1.01
C HIS A 34 13.53 10.80 0.05
N GLY A 35 13.20 10.88 -1.24
CA GLY A 35 13.79 10.01 -2.27
C GLY A 35 12.94 8.78 -2.56
N SER A 36 13.49 7.91 -3.40
CA SER A 36 12.88 6.68 -3.85
C SER A 36 12.94 5.62 -2.74
N THR A 37 11.83 4.90 -2.52
CA THR A 37 11.76 3.81 -1.53
C THR A 37 11.26 2.54 -2.20
N LEU A 38 12.00 1.45 -2.04
CA LEU A 38 11.53 0.09 -2.32
C LEU A 38 10.93 -0.48 -1.03
N LEU A 39 9.64 -0.80 -1.04
CA LEU A 39 9.00 -1.61 0.01
C LEU A 39 8.79 -3.02 -0.53
N GLU A 40 9.58 -3.95 -0.04
CA GLU A 40 9.47 -5.37 -0.36
C GLU A 40 8.52 -6.05 0.62
N VAL A 41 7.54 -6.79 0.09
CA VAL A 41 6.48 -7.43 0.88
C VAL A 41 6.71 -8.93 0.87
N GLU A 42 6.91 -9.50 2.05
CA GLU A 42 6.85 -10.94 2.26
C GLU A 42 5.37 -11.36 2.37
N GLY A 43 4.85 -11.99 1.32
CA GLY A 43 3.44 -12.36 1.18
C GLY A 43 2.79 -11.68 -0.03
N GLU A 44 1.64 -11.03 0.16
CA GLU A 44 0.87 -10.39 -0.91
C GLU A 44 0.88 -8.85 -0.79
N GLU A 45 1.20 -8.15 -1.88
CA GLU A 45 1.11 -6.68 -1.97
C GLU A 45 -0.16 -6.16 -2.68
N ASP A 46 -0.98 -7.03 -3.24
CA ASP A 46 -2.11 -6.69 -4.12
C ASP A 46 -3.18 -5.80 -3.46
N LEU A 47 -3.39 -5.95 -2.14
CA LEU A 47 -4.28 -5.13 -1.33
C LEU A 47 -3.65 -3.82 -0.82
N ALA A 48 -2.32 -3.65 -0.97
CA ALA A 48 -1.61 -2.47 -0.51
C ALA A 48 -2.18 -1.14 -1.04
N PRO A 49 -2.72 -1.02 -2.28
CA PRO A 49 -3.32 0.23 -2.76
C PRO A 49 -4.41 0.81 -1.84
N ILE A 50 -5.15 -0.03 -1.10
CA ILE A 50 -6.12 0.41 -0.09
C ILE A 50 -5.41 1.23 1.00
N VAL A 51 -4.34 0.67 1.56
CA VAL A 51 -3.55 1.30 2.62
C VAL A 51 -2.82 2.54 2.10
N VAL A 52 -2.25 2.47 0.90
CA VAL A 52 -1.53 3.60 0.30
C VAL A 52 -2.48 4.78 0.04
N HIS A 53 -3.68 4.58 -0.54
CA HIS A 53 -4.64 5.67 -0.73
C HIS A 53 -5.08 6.30 0.60
N LEU A 54 -5.28 5.50 1.65
CA LEU A 54 -5.66 6.01 2.97
C LEU A 54 -4.58 6.91 3.58
N LEU A 55 -3.30 6.56 3.40
CA LEU A 55 -2.17 7.25 4.03
C LEU A 55 -1.53 8.35 3.18
N ALA A 56 -1.55 8.23 1.86
CA ALA A 56 -0.91 9.16 0.95
C ALA A 56 -1.56 10.55 1.00
N PRO A 57 -0.79 11.63 0.79
CA PRO A 57 -1.33 12.98 0.61
C PRO A 57 -2.38 13.06 -0.51
N LEU A 58 -3.27 14.05 -0.44
CA LEU A 58 -4.16 14.36 -1.56
C LEU A 58 -3.33 14.82 -2.77
N GLY A 59 -3.76 14.40 -3.96
CA GLY A 59 -3.06 14.66 -5.22
C GLY A 59 -1.95 13.66 -5.56
N SER A 60 -1.60 12.72 -4.66
CA SER A 60 -0.66 11.65 -4.98
C SER A 60 -1.17 10.79 -6.15
N VAL A 61 -0.27 10.41 -7.05
CA VAL A 61 -0.56 9.49 -8.15
C VAL A 61 -0.14 8.09 -7.75
N ILE A 62 -1.07 7.15 -7.75
CA ILE A 62 -0.81 5.74 -7.46
C ILE A 62 -0.97 4.94 -8.76
N LEU A 63 0.05 4.14 -9.07
CA LEU A 63 0.08 3.22 -10.20
C LEU A 63 0.16 1.80 -9.67
N TYR A 64 -0.73 0.92 -10.13
CA TYR A 64 -0.72 -0.49 -9.75
C TYR A 64 -1.25 -1.37 -10.88
N GLY A 65 -0.82 -2.63 -10.89
CA GLY A 65 -1.34 -3.64 -11.82
C GLY A 65 -2.69 -4.16 -11.36
N GLN A 66 -3.62 -4.33 -12.29
CA GLN A 66 -4.92 -4.92 -12.02
C GLN A 66 -5.21 -6.02 -13.04
N PRO A 67 -5.50 -7.26 -12.59
CA PRO A 67 -5.88 -8.36 -13.48
C PRO A 67 -7.01 -7.97 -14.42
N GLY A 68 -6.82 -8.23 -15.72
CA GLY A 68 -7.77 -7.89 -16.78
C GLY A 68 -7.91 -6.41 -17.12
N LYS A 69 -7.14 -5.52 -16.47
CA LYS A 69 -7.15 -4.06 -16.72
C LYS A 69 -5.78 -3.49 -17.06
N GLY A 70 -4.69 -4.21 -16.76
CA GLY A 70 -3.34 -3.71 -16.96
C GLY A 70 -2.95 -2.73 -15.86
N VAL A 71 -2.17 -1.70 -16.20
CA VAL A 71 -1.77 -0.66 -15.24
C VAL A 71 -2.93 0.31 -15.03
N VAL A 72 -3.28 0.54 -13.77
CA VAL A 72 -4.29 1.51 -13.33
C VAL A 72 -3.59 2.71 -12.72
N LEU A 73 -3.92 3.91 -13.20
CA LEU A 73 -3.55 5.17 -12.58
C LEU A 73 -4.73 5.66 -11.74
N ARG A 74 -4.49 5.95 -10.46
CA ARG A 74 -5.48 6.58 -9.58
C ARG A 74 -4.87 7.73 -8.80
N ILE A 75 -5.49 8.90 -8.91
CA ILE A 75 -5.14 10.06 -8.08
C ILE A 75 -5.82 9.89 -6.72
N THR A 76 -5.08 10.13 -5.63
CA THR A 76 -5.62 10.17 -4.27
C THR A 76 -6.41 11.46 -4.08
N ASP A 77 -7.72 11.37 -4.28
CA ASP A 77 -8.71 12.38 -3.92
C ASP A 77 -9.57 11.91 -2.72
N GLU A 78 -10.47 12.76 -2.23
CA GLU A 78 -11.37 12.40 -1.12
C GLU A 78 -12.25 11.19 -1.48
N ALA A 79 -12.68 11.08 -2.74
CA ALA A 79 -13.45 9.94 -3.21
C ALA A 79 -12.63 8.62 -3.19
N ALA A 80 -11.35 8.66 -3.54
CA ALA A 80 -10.45 7.51 -3.46
C ALA A 80 -10.23 7.10 -2.01
N LYS A 81 -10.03 8.06 -1.09
CA LYS A 81 -9.92 7.78 0.35
C LYS A 81 -11.21 7.19 0.91
N ALA A 82 -12.37 7.73 0.56
CA ALA A 82 -13.67 7.21 0.97
C ALA A 82 -13.90 5.79 0.43
N ARG A 83 -13.55 5.52 -0.83
CA ARG A 83 -13.63 4.17 -1.42
C ARG A 83 -12.68 3.20 -0.71
N ALA A 84 -11.44 3.58 -0.47
CA ALA A 84 -10.47 2.77 0.24
C ALA A 84 -10.93 2.48 1.68
N ARG A 85 -11.55 3.46 2.36
CA ARG A 85 -12.18 3.26 3.65
C ARG A 85 -13.31 2.24 3.57
N GLY A 86 -14.23 2.40 2.62
CA GLY A 86 -15.34 1.47 2.44
C GLY A 86 -14.89 0.04 2.11
N LEU A 87 -13.79 -0.14 1.37
CA LEU A 87 -13.19 -1.46 1.15
C LEU A 87 -12.60 -2.02 2.44
N LEU A 88 -11.88 -1.20 3.22
CA LEU A 88 -11.30 -1.61 4.50
C LEU A 88 -12.39 -2.02 5.51
N ASP A 89 -13.55 -1.36 5.49
CA ASP A 89 -14.68 -1.67 6.38
C ASP A 89 -15.30 -3.05 6.07
N LEU A 90 -14.98 -3.68 4.94
CA LEU A 90 -15.38 -5.06 4.62
C LEU A 90 -14.47 -6.11 5.29
N PHE A 91 -13.33 -5.71 5.84
CA PHE A 91 -12.40 -6.61 6.52
C PHE A 91 -12.85 -6.84 7.97
N THR A 92 -12.59 -8.03 8.47
CA THR A 92 -12.71 -8.35 9.90
C THR A 92 -11.37 -8.20 10.59
N THR A 93 -11.37 -7.90 11.88
CA THR A 93 -10.15 -7.95 12.69
C THR A 93 -9.96 -9.35 13.21
N GLU A 94 -8.80 -9.95 12.95
CA GLU A 94 -8.38 -11.15 13.66
C GLU A 94 -7.85 -10.75 15.03
N VAL A 95 -8.41 -11.34 16.08
CA VAL A 95 -7.85 -11.23 17.43
C VAL A 95 -6.78 -12.31 17.50
N GLY A 96 -5.51 -11.91 17.48
CA GLY A 96 -4.40 -12.85 17.72
C GLY A 96 -4.54 -13.49 19.09
N GLU A 97 -4.31 -14.80 19.18
CA GLU A 97 -4.13 -15.52 20.44
C GLU A 97 -2.95 -14.96 21.27
#